data_AF-A0A923EJ90-F1
#
_entry.id   AF-A0A923EJ90-F1
#
_cell.length_a   1.000
_cell.length_b   1.000
_cell.length_c   1.000
_cell.angle_alpha   90.00
_cell.angle_beta   90.00
_cell.angle_gamma   90.00
#
_symmetry.space_group_name_H-M   'P 1'
#
loop_
_entity.id
_entity.type
_entity.pdbx_description
1 polymer ?
#
loop_
_entity_poly.entity_id
_entity_poly.type
_entity_poly.pdbx_seq_one_letter_code
_entity_poly.pdbx_strand_id
1 'polypeptide(L)'
;MTNTQWITFPLIVLTLIFTFIPAPARSADLDLPTESTWPREIRVPEGTIIIYQPQLEKFEGNILESRFAATDRDERIVRLVSLETVRSRFPNATPEEEEAFAAILKTHVPQWDMPLSLDQLLAGLEVVEQRQTVEGELENKPPKIIYVEHPAILVMLDGQPILQPIDNSTLMAVVNTPFPMVFHKAGKAYYLMGNDTWYRAKEVTGTWEEIASPPAEVAKIRPESPDTGETSEIVTNLEIIGATEPTELISTDGPPRLTPFPGNDLMFVENTDSDILYEVDTGRYFMMISGRWYQAKKLTGPWSHVLPTQLPKSFATIPPDSKKADLRASVPGTVEAKEAVLDAQVPETAAIKRSEATLEVIYDGEPKFERIAGTTLDYAVNTATSVIRVEGKYYAVDNGVWFVATKPKGPWVVSDSVPDSVQDIPPSSPVYNIKYVYVYDATPEVVYVGYTPGYTGCYVHHGVVVYGTGYHYHPWHHHYYYPRPVTWGYSVRYSSYYGWSFGISFSNGPFTVYFGSGWGSPYYRGWWGPPRYRPPYYRPPHHRPNHRAIVLPVVAGRRTGAPHSFPAMVACMTGCPAVRVGTKPARLPGR
;
A
#
# COMPACT_ATOMS: atom_id res chain seq x y z
N MET A 1 46.17 -26.98 14.56
CA MET A 1 45.39 -27.92 15.39
C MET A 1 43.97 -27.37 15.43
N THR A 2 42.93 -28.02 14.92
CA THR A 2 42.81 -29.35 14.29
C THR A 2 41.87 -29.30 13.07
N ASN A 3 42.14 -30.11 12.05
CA ASN A 3 41.26 -30.24 10.88
C ASN A 3 40.06 -31.17 11.19
N THR A 4 38.93 -30.93 10.53
CA THR A 4 37.99 -31.94 9.96
C THR A 4 37.07 -31.17 9.01
N GLN A 5 37.39 -31.05 7.72
CA GLN A 5 37.10 -32.00 6.62
C GLN A 5 35.63 -32.36 6.44
N TRP A 6 35.07 -31.93 5.32
CA TRP A 6 33.80 -32.39 4.75
C TRP A 6 33.96 -33.80 4.17
N ILE A 7 32.90 -34.61 4.20
CA ILE A 7 32.82 -35.92 3.53
C ILE A 7 31.47 -36.02 2.81
N THR A 8 31.50 -36.51 1.56
CA THR A 8 30.35 -36.78 0.68
C THR A 8 30.34 -38.26 0.27
N PHE A 9 29.47 -38.63 -0.70
CA PHE A 9 29.24 -39.98 -1.28
C PHE A 9 28.32 -40.93 -0.44
N PRO A 10 27.56 -41.85 -1.11
CA PRO A 10 26.93 -41.69 -2.42
C PRO A 10 25.50 -42.26 -2.54
N LEU A 11 24.90 -41.97 -3.70
CA LEU A 11 23.70 -42.62 -4.25
C LEU A 11 23.84 -44.16 -4.34
N ILE A 12 22.78 -44.90 -3.99
CA ILE A 12 22.62 -46.33 -4.37
C ILE A 12 21.23 -46.52 -4.99
N VAL A 13 21.21 -47.09 -6.20
CA VAL A 13 19.99 -47.59 -6.87
C VAL A 13 19.86 -49.07 -6.57
N LEU A 14 18.65 -49.54 -6.21
CA LEU A 14 18.34 -50.96 -6.19
C LEU A 14 16.98 -51.24 -6.84
N THR A 15 17.01 -51.82 -8.03
CA THR A 15 15.84 -52.31 -8.74
C THR A 15 15.62 -53.78 -8.39
N LEU A 16 14.40 -54.15 -7.98
CA LEU A 16 14.00 -55.56 -7.88
C LEU A 16 12.57 -55.74 -8.40
N ILE A 17 12.44 -56.57 -9.43
CA ILE A 17 11.16 -56.95 -10.04
C ILE A 17 10.78 -58.35 -9.52
N PHE A 18 9.56 -58.50 -9.03
CA PHE A 18 8.93 -59.82 -8.91
C PHE A 18 7.45 -59.74 -9.28
N THR A 19 7.04 -60.53 -10.26
CA THR A 19 5.67 -60.60 -10.78
C THR A 19 5.02 -61.92 -10.37
N PHE A 20 3.91 -61.86 -9.63
CA PHE A 20 3.00 -63.00 -9.44
C PHE A 20 1.54 -62.53 -9.27
N ILE A 21 0.67 -63.06 -10.11
CA ILE A 21 -0.80 -62.89 -10.20
C ILE A 21 -1.29 -64.28 -10.68
N PRO A 22 -2.29 -64.96 -10.06
CA PRO A 22 -3.71 -64.54 -9.97
C PRO A 22 -4.38 -64.82 -8.59
N ALA A 23 -5.65 -64.50 -8.30
CA ALA A 23 -6.60 -63.48 -8.81
C ALA A 23 -7.75 -63.31 -7.75
N PRO A 24 -8.95 -62.83 -8.11
CA PRO A 24 -9.50 -61.57 -7.61
C PRO A 24 -10.19 -61.66 -6.23
N ALA A 25 -9.93 -60.67 -5.38
CA ALA A 25 -10.79 -60.31 -4.25
C ALA A 25 -11.44 -58.94 -4.55
N ARG A 26 -12.77 -58.87 -4.52
CA ARG A 26 -13.53 -57.64 -4.83
C ARG A 26 -13.81 -56.88 -3.53
N SER A 27 -13.05 -55.83 -3.27
CA SER A 27 -13.25 -54.92 -2.13
C SER A 27 -13.15 -53.46 -2.59
N ALA A 28 -14.28 -52.76 -2.50
CA ALA A 28 -14.51 -51.32 -2.67
C ALA A 28 -13.40 -50.49 -3.34
N ASP A 29 -13.71 -49.96 -4.53
CA ASP A 29 -13.09 -48.75 -5.03
C ASP A 29 -13.27 -47.64 -3.98
N LEU A 30 -12.17 -47.15 -3.42
CA LEU A 30 -12.16 -45.95 -2.59
C LEU A 30 -11.95 -44.76 -3.51
N ASP A 31 -13.02 -44.04 -3.81
CA ASP A 31 -12.95 -42.72 -4.45
C ASP A 31 -12.09 -41.80 -3.58
N LEU A 32 -10.86 -41.54 -4.02
CA LEU A 32 -9.96 -40.58 -3.40
C LEU A 32 -10.40 -39.18 -3.83
N PRO A 33 -10.73 -38.25 -2.90
CA PRO A 33 -10.99 -36.86 -3.26
C PRO A 33 -9.79 -36.25 -4.01
N THR A 34 -10.05 -35.59 -5.14
CA THR A 34 -9.01 -35.20 -6.12
C THR A 34 -8.70 -33.71 -6.22
N GLU A 35 -9.44 -32.84 -5.54
CA GLU A 35 -9.31 -31.38 -5.71
C GLU A 35 -8.56 -30.69 -4.57
N SER A 36 -7.93 -29.56 -4.91
CA SER A 36 -7.14 -28.75 -3.99
C SER A 36 -7.94 -27.57 -3.47
N THR A 37 -8.95 -27.84 -2.67
CA THR A 37 -9.84 -26.86 -2.04
C THR A 37 -9.15 -26.07 -0.92
N TRP A 38 -7.98 -25.50 -1.23
CA TRP A 38 -7.42 -24.42 -0.44
C TRP A 38 -8.52 -23.38 -0.27
N PRO A 39 -8.81 -22.94 0.95
CA PRO A 39 -7.85 -22.95 2.07
C PRO A 39 -7.84 -24.19 3.07
N ARG A 40 -7.92 -24.10 4.42
CA ARG A 40 -7.91 -25.24 5.42
C ARG A 40 -8.54 -24.97 6.80
N GLU A 41 -9.62 -25.63 7.23
CA GLU A 41 -10.21 -25.45 8.59
C GLU A 41 -9.47 -26.27 9.64
N ILE A 42 -8.94 -25.59 10.66
CA ILE A 42 -8.25 -26.27 11.76
C ILE A 42 -8.78 -25.82 13.11
N ARG A 43 -9.41 -26.76 13.83
CA ARG A 43 -9.96 -26.58 15.18
C ARG A 43 -8.90 -26.96 16.21
N VAL A 44 -8.46 -25.97 16.99
CA VAL A 44 -7.64 -26.15 18.18
C VAL A 44 -8.47 -25.86 19.44
N PRO A 45 -8.05 -26.28 20.65
CA PRO A 45 -8.76 -25.94 21.89
C PRO A 45 -8.99 -24.44 22.10
N GLU A 46 -8.16 -23.59 21.49
CA GLU A 46 -8.15 -22.13 21.57
C GLU A 46 -9.08 -21.44 20.54
N GLY A 47 -9.54 -22.13 19.49
CA GLY A 47 -10.36 -21.54 18.41
C GLY A 47 -10.28 -22.27 17.06
N THR A 48 -10.76 -21.63 16.00
CA THR A 48 -10.66 -22.13 14.62
C THR A 48 -9.85 -21.18 13.73
N ILE A 49 -9.13 -21.75 12.75
CA ILE A 49 -8.03 -21.15 11.99
C ILE A 49 -8.22 -21.55 10.51
N ILE A 50 -8.08 -20.64 9.52
CA ILE A 50 -7.76 -21.06 8.13
C ILE A 50 -6.26 -21.23 8.09
N ILE A 51 -5.73 -22.02 7.18
CA ILE A 51 -4.53 -21.59 6.49
C ILE A 51 -4.88 -21.34 5.01
N TYR A 52 -4.87 -20.07 4.60
CA TYR A 52 -4.92 -19.65 3.19
C TYR A 52 -3.69 -20.20 2.46
N GLN A 53 -3.82 -20.48 1.15
CA GLN A 53 -2.77 -21.13 0.36
C GLN A 53 -1.41 -20.43 0.56
N PRO A 54 -0.39 -21.14 1.08
CA PRO A 54 0.91 -20.55 1.33
C PRO A 54 1.54 -19.96 0.07
N GLN A 55 1.87 -18.67 0.14
CA GLN A 55 2.72 -17.98 -0.82
C GLN A 55 4.16 -18.42 -0.56
N LEU A 56 4.78 -19.07 -1.54
CA LEU A 56 6.15 -19.55 -1.40
C LEU A 56 7.15 -18.40 -1.56
N GLU A 57 8.28 -18.53 -0.89
CA GLU A 57 9.40 -17.59 -0.99
C GLU A 57 10.65 -18.24 -1.56
N LYS A 58 10.93 -19.49 -1.16
CA LYS A 58 12.16 -20.19 -1.50
C LYS A 58 12.04 -21.68 -1.24
N PHE A 59 12.74 -22.49 -2.03
CA PHE A 59 12.94 -23.91 -1.76
C PHE A 59 14.41 -24.25 -2.04
N GLU A 60 15.13 -24.72 -1.02
CA GLU A 60 16.56 -25.05 -1.13
C GLU A 60 16.87 -26.33 -0.35
N GLY A 61 17.27 -27.38 -1.08
CA GLY A 61 17.47 -28.72 -0.51
C GLY A 61 16.16 -29.30 0.03
N ASN A 62 16.05 -29.38 1.36
CA ASN A 62 14.86 -29.84 2.07
C ASN A 62 14.12 -28.72 2.82
N ILE A 63 14.57 -27.47 2.69
CA ILE A 63 14.00 -26.31 3.40
C ILE A 63 13.04 -25.57 2.45
N LEU A 64 11.80 -25.38 2.90
CA LEU A 64 10.76 -24.62 2.23
C LEU A 64 10.43 -23.37 3.07
N GLU A 65 10.56 -22.19 2.47
CA GLU A 65 10.20 -20.90 3.06
C GLU A 65 8.88 -20.44 2.43
N SER A 66 7.86 -20.14 3.25
CA SER A 66 6.50 -19.80 2.78
C SER A 66 5.68 -18.99 3.80
N ARG A 67 4.83 -18.08 3.33
CA ARG A 67 3.93 -17.21 4.11
C ARG A 67 2.47 -17.64 3.97
N PHE A 68 1.64 -17.46 5.00
CA PHE A 68 0.19 -17.76 4.95
C PHE A 68 -0.67 -16.82 5.83
N ALA A 69 -1.99 -16.78 5.59
CA ALA A 69 -3.01 -16.03 6.36
C ALA A 69 -4.11 -16.99 6.91
N ALA A 70 -5.09 -16.57 7.75
CA ALA A 70 -5.90 -17.54 8.56
C ALA A 70 -7.33 -17.19 9.17
N THR A 71 -8.43 -17.91 8.80
CA THR A 71 -9.87 -18.10 9.34
C THR A 71 -10.89 -19.15 8.63
N ASP A 72 -10.74 -20.51 8.65
CA ASP A 72 -11.56 -21.70 8.11
C ASP A 72 -11.66 -22.19 6.57
N ARG A 73 -11.49 -23.54 6.29
CA ARG A 73 -11.81 -24.50 5.11
C ARG A 73 -10.89 -24.68 3.84
N ASP A 74 -10.52 -25.81 3.11
CA ASP A 74 -10.15 -27.28 3.30
C ASP A 74 -9.34 -28.04 2.12
N GLU A 75 -7.98 -28.08 2.09
CA GLU A 75 -7.01 -29.17 1.63
C GLU A 75 -6.53 -29.43 0.13
N ARG A 76 -5.19 -29.67 -0.12
CA ARG A 76 -4.48 -30.74 -0.97
C ARG A 76 -2.91 -30.70 -0.98
N ILE A 77 -2.15 -31.77 -1.36
CA ILE A 77 -1.15 -32.39 -0.45
C ILE A 77 0.32 -32.94 -0.85
N VAL A 78 1.43 -32.34 -0.30
CA VAL A 78 2.85 -32.78 0.05
C VAL A 78 3.33 -32.28 1.44
N ARG A 79 3.84 -33.14 2.35
CA ARG A 79 3.90 -32.90 3.82
C ARG A 79 4.96 -31.92 4.35
N LEU A 80 4.53 -31.01 5.23
CA LEU A 80 5.38 -30.19 6.10
C LEU A 80 5.87 -31.02 7.30
N VAL A 81 7.17 -30.97 7.63
CA VAL A 81 7.78 -31.80 8.69
C VAL A 81 8.05 -31.04 9.99
N SER A 82 8.35 -29.74 9.90
CA SER A 82 8.73 -28.89 11.05
C SER A 82 8.64 -27.41 10.71
N LEU A 83 8.48 -26.54 11.71
CA LEU A 83 8.55 -25.08 11.58
C LEU A 83 9.59 -24.49 12.52
N GLU A 84 10.71 -24.01 11.95
CA GLU A 84 11.79 -23.41 12.72
C GLU A 84 11.49 -21.96 13.10
N THR A 85 10.99 -21.17 12.13
CA THR A 85 10.62 -19.76 12.31
C THR A 85 9.14 -19.57 11.99
N VAL A 86 8.43 -18.89 12.89
CA VAL A 86 7.06 -18.41 12.70
C VAL A 86 7.06 -16.95 13.16
N ARG A 87 6.43 -16.08 12.38
CA ARG A 87 6.15 -14.69 12.74
C ARG A 87 4.63 -14.51 12.66
N SER A 88 4.04 -14.01 13.73
CA SER A 88 2.61 -13.67 13.83
C SER A 88 2.50 -12.15 13.85
N ARG A 89 1.47 -11.58 13.24
CA ARG A 89 1.16 -10.15 13.37
C ARG A 89 -0.34 -9.94 13.38
N PHE A 90 -0.89 -9.29 14.41
CA PHE A 90 -2.34 -9.13 14.55
C PHE A 90 -2.73 -7.68 14.89
N PRO A 91 -3.83 -7.15 14.32
CA PRO A 91 -4.33 -5.83 14.70
C PRO A 91 -4.68 -5.76 16.19
N ASN A 92 -3.90 -4.95 16.93
CA ASN A 92 -4.01 -4.68 18.37
C ASN A 92 -3.54 -5.79 19.33
N ALA A 93 -2.80 -6.81 18.87
CA ALA A 93 -2.14 -7.75 19.78
C ALA A 93 -0.89 -7.13 20.43
N THR A 94 -0.43 -7.70 21.56
CA THR A 94 0.88 -7.40 22.13
C THR A 94 1.95 -8.38 21.62
N PRO A 95 3.26 -8.04 21.71
CA PRO A 95 4.33 -8.95 21.30
C PRO A 95 4.29 -10.31 22.01
N GLU A 96 3.84 -10.35 23.27
CA GLU A 96 3.67 -11.57 24.05
C GLU A 96 2.51 -12.44 23.53
N GLU A 97 1.43 -11.82 23.04
CA GLU A 97 0.31 -12.53 22.39
C GLU A 97 0.71 -13.06 21.01
N GLU A 98 1.51 -12.28 20.25
CA GLU A 98 2.08 -12.70 18.97
C GLU A 98 3.08 -13.85 19.14
N GLU A 99 3.97 -13.80 20.14
CA GLU A 99 4.91 -14.89 20.46
C GLU A 99 4.20 -16.15 20.98
N ALA A 100 3.17 -15.99 21.82
CA ALA A 100 2.33 -17.11 22.28
C ALA A 100 1.63 -17.80 21.10
N PHE A 101 1.07 -17.05 20.15
CA PHE A 101 0.48 -17.62 18.94
C PHE A 101 1.53 -18.27 18.03
N ALA A 102 2.73 -17.70 17.91
CA ALA A 102 3.84 -18.32 17.19
C ALA A 102 4.24 -19.67 17.81
N ALA A 103 4.24 -19.79 19.14
CA ALA A 103 4.52 -21.03 19.86
C ALA A 103 3.41 -22.09 19.65
N ILE A 104 2.14 -21.68 19.66
CA ILE A 104 1.00 -22.53 19.30
C ILE A 104 1.18 -23.07 17.86
N LEU A 105 1.44 -22.19 16.89
CA LEU A 105 1.68 -22.58 15.51
C LEU A 105 2.88 -23.55 15.38
N LYS A 106 4.05 -23.23 15.94
CA LYS A 106 5.23 -24.14 15.88
C LYS A 106 4.95 -25.50 16.51
N THR A 107 4.10 -25.57 17.53
CA THR A 107 3.75 -26.82 18.21
C THR A 107 2.76 -27.64 17.38
N HIS A 108 1.71 -27.03 16.86
CA HIS A 108 0.57 -27.72 16.27
C HIS A 108 0.64 -27.86 14.74
N VAL A 109 1.20 -26.88 14.01
CA VAL A 109 1.28 -26.93 12.54
C VAL A 109 2.03 -28.16 12.02
N PRO A 110 3.15 -28.62 12.60
CA PRO A 110 3.81 -29.86 12.16
C PRO A 110 3.04 -31.15 12.53
N GLN A 111 2.02 -31.06 13.40
CA GLN A 111 1.11 -32.16 13.72
C GLN A 111 -0.13 -32.16 12.82
N TRP A 112 -0.44 -31.02 12.20
CA TRP A 112 -1.51 -30.91 11.23
C TRP A 112 -1.08 -31.59 9.93
N ASP A 113 -1.93 -32.46 9.41
CA ASP A 113 -1.78 -32.93 8.04
C ASP A 113 -2.20 -31.77 7.10
N MET A 114 -1.31 -30.78 6.99
CA MET A 114 -1.31 -29.74 5.96
C MET A 114 -0.26 -29.97 4.86
N PRO A 115 -0.31 -31.07 4.11
CA PRO A 115 0.54 -31.18 2.95
C PRO A 115 0.12 -30.15 1.84
N LEU A 116 1.01 -29.70 0.91
CA LEU A 116 0.79 -28.79 -0.27
C LEU A 116 1.00 -29.49 -1.64
N SER A 117 0.23 -29.32 -2.73
CA SER A 117 0.55 -30.06 -3.99
C SER A 117 1.97 -29.77 -4.52
N LEU A 118 2.68 -30.78 -5.06
CA LEU A 118 4.02 -30.58 -5.63
C LEU A 118 4.00 -29.64 -6.84
N ASP A 119 2.94 -29.71 -7.65
CA ASP A 119 2.76 -28.81 -8.79
C ASP A 119 2.47 -27.37 -8.34
N GLN A 120 1.80 -27.19 -7.20
CA GLN A 120 1.67 -25.88 -6.53
C GLN A 120 3.00 -25.42 -5.93
N LEU A 121 3.85 -26.33 -5.47
CA LEU A 121 5.17 -26.03 -4.95
C LEU A 121 6.06 -25.48 -6.08
N LEU A 122 6.02 -26.09 -7.27
CA LEU A 122 6.73 -25.60 -8.44
C LEU A 122 6.14 -24.29 -8.99
N ALA A 123 4.81 -24.20 -9.16
CA ALA A 123 4.16 -22.97 -9.64
C ALA A 123 4.36 -21.77 -8.69
N GLY A 124 4.35 -21.99 -7.38
CA GLY A 124 4.62 -20.94 -6.40
C GLY A 124 6.07 -20.45 -6.41
N LEU A 125 7.03 -21.31 -6.79
CA LEU A 125 8.43 -20.91 -7.01
C LEU A 125 8.59 -20.17 -8.34
N GLU A 126 7.90 -20.59 -9.40
CA GLU A 126 7.87 -19.86 -10.67
C GLU A 126 7.33 -18.43 -10.47
N VAL A 127 6.32 -18.25 -9.61
CA VAL A 127 5.84 -16.91 -9.19
C VAL A 127 6.92 -16.10 -8.44
N VAL A 128 7.83 -16.74 -7.69
CA VAL A 128 8.99 -16.04 -7.08
C VAL A 128 10.01 -15.63 -8.13
N GLU A 129 10.34 -16.52 -9.07
CA GLU A 129 11.31 -16.24 -10.14
C GLU A 129 10.78 -15.13 -11.10
N GLN A 130 9.49 -15.16 -11.41
CA GLN A 130 8.80 -14.07 -12.11
C GLN A 130 8.84 -12.77 -11.31
N ARG A 131 8.57 -12.78 -10.00
CA ARG A 131 8.70 -11.59 -9.13
C ARG A 131 10.12 -10.99 -9.20
N GLN A 132 11.16 -11.82 -9.07
CA GLN A 132 12.56 -11.37 -9.16
C GLN A 132 12.91 -10.81 -10.54
N THR A 133 12.39 -11.41 -11.62
CA THR A 133 12.56 -10.90 -12.99
C THR A 133 11.93 -9.51 -13.15
N VAL A 134 10.72 -9.36 -12.63
CA VAL A 134 9.92 -8.13 -12.69
C VAL A 134 10.52 -6.97 -11.86
N GLU A 135 11.32 -7.25 -10.81
CA GLU A 135 12.06 -6.19 -10.08
C GLU A 135 12.96 -5.36 -11.01
N GLY A 136 13.50 -5.98 -12.07
CA GLY A 136 14.39 -5.36 -13.05
C GLY A 136 13.71 -4.49 -14.11
N GLU A 137 12.38 -4.57 -14.22
CA GLU A 137 11.59 -3.83 -15.23
C GLU A 137 11.07 -2.48 -14.73
N LEU A 138 11.20 -2.19 -13.43
CA LEU A 138 10.76 -0.90 -12.87
C LEU A 138 11.60 0.26 -13.42
N GLU A 139 10.94 1.37 -13.79
CA GLU A 139 11.63 2.59 -14.18
C GLU A 139 12.22 3.26 -12.92
N ASN A 140 13.47 3.70 -13.05
CA ASN A 140 14.28 4.22 -11.96
C ASN A 140 15.08 5.46 -12.38
N LYS A 141 14.80 6.05 -13.56
CA LYS A 141 15.27 7.41 -13.88
C LYS A 141 14.70 8.40 -12.85
N PRO A 142 15.51 9.30 -12.26
CA PRO A 142 15.00 10.30 -11.34
C PRO A 142 14.01 11.24 -12.05
N PRO A 143 12.95 11.70 -11.36
CA PRO A 143 12.20 12.86 -11.81
C PRO A 143 13.10 14.11 -11.83
N LYS A 144 12.59 15.21 -12.38
CA LYS A 144 13.22 16.53 -12.27
C LYS A 144 13.31 16.92 -10.79
N ILE A 145 14.52 17.14 -10.26
CA ILE A 145 14.69 17.49 -8.85
C ILE A 145 15.00 18.98 -8.73
N ILE A 146 14.15 19.71 -8.00
CA ILE A 146 14.31 21.13 -7.68
C ILE A 146 14.88 21.24 -6.27
N TYR A 147 15.82 22.17 -6.06
CA TYR A 147 16.37 22.48 -4.73
C TYR A 147 16.21 23.98 -4.41
N VAL A 148 15.69 24.29 -3.23
CA VAL A 148 15.57 25.64 -2.68
C VAL A 148 15.99 25.70 -1.20
N GLU A 149 16.55 26.84 -0.79
CA GLU A 149 17.04 27.13 0.58
C GLU A 149 16.02 27.94 1.41
N HIS A 150 14.73 27.81 1.10
CA HIS A 150 13.62 28.43 1.81
C HIS A 150 12.39 27.50 1.78
N PRO A 151 11.38 27.73 2.66
CA PRO A 151 10.14 26.96 2.67
C PRO A 151 9.43 26.97 1.31
N ALA A 152 9.16 25.79 0.74
CA ALA A 152 8.43 25.68 -0.51
C ALA A 152 7.63 24.38 -0.63
N ILE A 153 6.45 24.49 -1.26
CA ILE A 153 5.59 23.36 -1.63
C ILE A 153 5.53 23.16 -3.15
N LEU A 154 5.32 21.91 -3.56
CA LEU A 154 5.23 21.51 -4.97
C LEU A 154 3.76 21.32 -5.39
N VAL A 155 3.32 22.03 -6.44
CA VAL A 155 2.00 21.88 -7.05
C VAL A 155 2.13 21.18 -8.39
N MET A 156 1.87 19.88 -8.37
CA MET A 156 1.96 19.02 -9.54
C MET A 156 0.71 19.08 -10.42
N LEU A 157 0.94 19.17 -11.73
CA LEU A 157 -0.04 18.93 -12.78
C LEU A 157 0.49 17.83 -13.70
N ASP A 158 -0.42 16.98 -14.18
CA ASP A 158 -0.10 15.94 -15.16
C ASP A 158 -0.18 16.52 -16.58
N GLY A 159 0.95 17.09 -17.03
CA GLY A 159 1.02 17.84 -18.28
C GLY A 159 0.54 19.29 -18.16
N GLN A 160 0.30 19.92 -19.31
CA GLN A 160 -0.17 21.32 -19.38
C GLN A 160 -1.60 21.49 -18.83
N PRO A 161 -1.99 22.65 -18.27
CA PRO A 161 -3.30 22.82 -17.63
C PRO A 161 -4.50 22.47 -18.52
N ILE A 162 -5.27 21.45 -18.11
CA ILE A 162 -6.49 21.03 -18.77
C ILE A 162 -7.68 21.77 -18.15
N LEU A 163 -8.33 22.63 -18.94
CA LEU A 163 -9.40 23.50 -18.48
C LEU A 163 -10.79 22.96 -18.84
N GLN A 164 -11.60 22.64 -17.84
CA GLN A 164 -13.01 22.26 -18.02
C GLN A 164 -13.97 23.33 -17.43
N PRO A 165 -15.14 23.58 -18.03
CA PRO A 165 -16.08 24.57 -17.51
C PRO A 165 -16.69 24.14 -16.17
N ILE A 166 -16.88 25.09 -15.26
CA ILE A 166 -17.63 24.86 -14.01
C ILE A 166 -19.08 25.31 -14.23
N ASP A 167 -20.04 24.44 -13.96
CA ASP A 167 -21.47 24.74 -14.13
C ASP A 167 -21.88 25.98 -13.34
N ASN A 168 -22.69 26.84 -13.99
CA ASN A 168 -23.17 28.12 -13.46
C ASN A 168 -22.04 29.12 -13.07
N SER A 169 -20.82 28.95 -13.58
CA SER A 169 -19.67 29.80 -13.29
C SER A 169 -18.99 30.37 -14.54
N THR A 170 -18.26 31.48 -14.38
CA THR A 170 -17.36 32.04 -15.41
C THR A 170 -15.95 31.41 -15.38
N LEU A 171 -15.66 30.61 -14.36
CA LEU A 171 -14.38 29.97 -14.08
C LEU A 171 -14.27 28.60 -14.77
N MET A 172 -13.03 28.17 -14.98
CA MET A 172 -12.71 26.81 -15.43
C MET A 172 -12.03 26.06 -14.28
N ALA A 173 -12.35 24.78 -14.08
CA ALA A 173 -11.55 23.89 -13.24
C ALA A 173 -10.26 23.51 -13.99
N VAL A 174 -9.15 23.39 -13.26
CA VAL A 174 -7.94 22.73 -13.77
C VAL A 174 -8.02 21.28 -13.31
N VAL A 175 -8.31 20.34 -14.23
CA VAL A 175 -8.72 18.98 -13.84
C VAL A 175 -7.58 17.96 -13.77
N ASN A 176 -6.42 18.27 -14.37
CA ASN A 176 -5.24 17.41 -14.36
C ASN A 176 -4.31 17.68 -13.17
N THR A 177 -4.90 17.95 -12.00
CA THR A 177 -4.18 18.17 -10.73
C THR A 177 -5.06 17.76 -9.54
N PRO A 178 -4.51 17.19 -8.46
CA PRO A 178 -5.27 16.89 -7.25
C PRO A 178 -5.50 18.12 -6.35
N PHE A 179 -4.93 19.28 -6.70
CA PHE A 179 -5.05 20.52 -5.93
C PHE A 179 -6.28 21.34 -6.37
N PRO A 180 -6.98 22.05 -5.46
CA PRO A 180 -8.15 22.85 -5.78
C PRO A 180 -7.76 24.13 -6.56
N MET A 181 -7.66 24.00 -7.88
CA MET A 181 -7.20 25.07 -8.79
C MET A 181 -8.24 25.42 -9.86
N VAL A 182 -8.44 26.72 -10.09
CA VAL A 182 -9.35 27.26 -11.12
C VAL A 182 -8.66 28.32 -11.99
N PHE A 183 -9.05 28.43 -13.25
CA PHE A 183 -8.60 29.49 -14.16
C PHE A 183 -9.70 30.53 -14.38
N HIS A 184 -9.40 31.80 -14.11
CA HIS A 184 -10.31 32.90 -14.34
C HIS A 184 -10.08 33.54 -15.73
N LYS A 185 -11.03 33.32 -16.64
CA LYS A 185 -10.98 33.81 -18.04
C LYS A 185 -10.78 35.32 -18.19
N ALA A 186 -11.50 36.16 -17.45
CA ALA A 186 -11.40 37.61 -17.61
C ALA A 186 -10.11 38.18 -16.99
N GLY A 187 -9.69 37.64 -15.84
CA GLY A 187 -8.42 37.99 -15.20
C GLY A 187 -7.18 37.39 -15.87
N LYS A 188 -7.34 36.37 -16.73
CA LYS A 188 -6.27 35.56 -17.36
C LYS A 188 -5.24 35.05 -16.34
N ALA A 189 -5.73 34.48 -15.24
CA ALA A 189 -4.91 33.99 -14.14
C ALA A 189 -5.48 32.70 -13.55
N TYR A 190 -4.57 31.85 -13.09
CA TYR A 190 -4.84 30.69 -12.25
C TYR A 190 -4.97 31.12 -10.80
N TYR A 191 -5.88 30.48 -10.08
CA TYR A 191 -6.11 30.66 -8.65
C TYR A 191 -6.09 29.29 -7.98
N LEU A 192 -5.32 29.18 -6.91
CA LEU A 192 -5.14 27.96 -6.12
C LEU A 192 -5.59 28.24 -4.67
N MET A 193 -6.38 27.33 -4.12
CA MET A 193 -6.97 27.45 -2.80
C MET A 193 -6.16 26.70 -1.74
N GLY A 194 -5.69 27.39 -0.71
CA GLY A 194 -5.27 26.80 0.56
C GLY A 194 -6.45 26.67 1.53
N ASN A 195 -6.16 26.49 2.83
CA ASN A 195 -7.20 26.29 3.85
C ASN A 195 -8.10 27.53 4.01
N ASP A 196 -7.51 28.73 4.13
CA ASP A 196 -8.23 30.02 4.07
C ASP A 196 -7.56 31.07 3.18
N THR A 197 -6.36 30.77 2.65
CA THR A 197 -5.56 31.68 1.82
C THR A 197 -5.66 31.30 0.35
N TRP A 198 -5.82 32.29 -0.53
CA TRP A 198 -5.75 32.11 -1.98
C TRP A 198 -4.39 32.51 -2.53
N TYR A 199 -3.97 31.81 -3.58
CA TYR A 199 -2.76 32.10 -4.35
C TYR A 199 -3.10 32.30 -5.83
N ARG A 200 -2.35 33.16 -6.51
CA ARG A 200 -2.58 33.55 -7.92
C ARG A 200 -1.31 33.46 -8.75
N ALA A 201 -1.39 32.89 -9.94
CA ALA A 201 -0.33 32.97 -10.95
C ALA A 201 -0.89 33.26 -12.35
N LYS A 202 -0.07 33.80 -13.27
CA LYS A 202 -0.45 33.96 -14.68
C LYS A 202 -0.34 32.65 -15.47
N GLU A 203 0.63 31.83 -15.09
CA GLU A 203 0.99 30.53 -15.67
C GLU A 203 1.30 29.59 -14.50
N VAL A 204 0.93 28.32 -14.57
CA VAL A 204 1.05 27.42 -13.40
C VAL A 204 2.51 27.18 -12.96
N THR A 205 3.45 27.19 -13.91
CA THR A 205 4.90 27.11 -13.67
C THR A 205 5.55 28.49 -13.42
N GLY A 206 4.76 29.55 -13.30
CA GLY A 206 5.23 30.91 -13.02
C GLY A 206 5.23 31.23 -11.52
N THR A 207 5.58 32.48 -11.20
CA THR A 207 5.50 32.98 -9.82
C THR A 207 4.05 33.00 -9.33
N TRP A 208 3.82 32.37 -8.18
CA TRP A 208 2.57 32.43 -7.42
C TRP A 208 2.65 33.53 -6.36
N GLU A 209 1.57 34.30 -6.22
CA GLU A 209 1.44 35.40 -5.27
C GLU A 209 0.26 35.14 -4.34
N GLU A 210 0.44 35.34 -3.02
CA GLU A 210 -0.67 35.32 -2.07
C GLU A 210 -1.66 36.48 -2.32
N ILE A 211 -2.95 36.21 -2.23
CA ILE A 211 -4.01 37.20 -2.46
C ILE A 211 -5.15 37.09 -1.42
N ALA A 212 -5.12 37.99 -0.43
CA ALA A 212 -6.15 38.09 0.61
C ALA A 212 -7.55 38.55 0.12
N SER A 213 -7.71 38.85 -1.16
CA SER A 213 -8.98 39.28 -1.76
C SER A 213 -9.04 38.89 -3.25
N PRO A 214 -9.30 37.62 -3.58
CA PRO A 214 -9.51 37.19 -4.96
C PRO A 214 -10.85 37.74 -5.52
N PRO A 215 -11.09 37.64 -6.84
CA PRO A 215 -12.36 38.04 -7.45
C PRO A 215 -13.58 37.34 -6.81
N ALA A 216 -14.74 38.00 -6.80
CA ALA A 216 -15.91 37.55 -6.05
C ALA A 216 -16.48 36.19 -6.54
N GLU A 217 -16.29 35.86 -7.81
CA GLU A 217 -16.57 34.56 -8.40
C GLU A 217 -15.60 33.46 -7.95
N VAL A 218 -14.32 33.80 -7.72
CA VAL A 218 -13.31 32.86 -7.18
C VAL A 218 -13.56 32.62 -5.70
N ALA A 219 -13.80 33.68 -4.92
CA ALA A 219 -14.07 33.61 -3.48
C ALA A 219 -15.29 32.74 -3.11
N LYS A 220 -16.22 32.51 -4.05
CA LYS A 220 -17.39 31.64 -3.89
C LYS A 220 -17.08 30.14 -4.06
N ILE A 221 -16.00 29.79 -4.75
CA ILE A 221 -15.55 28.39 -4.88
C ILE A 221 -14.70 28.05 -3.65
N ARG A 222 -15.37 27.81 -2.52
CA ARG A 222 -14.76 27.13 -1.38
C ARG A 222 -15.03 25.62 -1.48
N PRO A 223 -14.01 24.75 -1.49
CA PRO A 223 -14.23 23.34 -1.17
C PRO A 223 -14.66 23.22 0.31
N GLU A 224 -15.52 22.26 0.62
CA GLU A 224 -15.73 21.83 2.01
C GLU A 224 -14.39 21.28 2.53
N SER A 225 -13.87 21.89 3.59
CA SER A 225 -12.80 21.27 4.38
C SER A 225 -13.39 20.07 5.13
N PRO A 226 -12.69 18.93 5.19
CA PRO A 226 -12.95 17.97 6.25
C PRO A 226 -12.71 18.65 7.61
N ASP A 227 -13.55 18.33 8.59
CA ASP A 227 -13.42 18.85 9.97
C ASP A 227 -12.37 18.03 10.72
N THR A 228 -11.09 18.30 10.43
CA THR A 228 -9.94 17.55 10.97
C THR A 228 -9.52 17.99 12.36
N GLY A 229 -9.91 19.19 12.80
CA GLY A 229 -9.51 19.78 14.08
C GLY A 229 -8.03 20.17 14.21
N GLU A 230 -7.20 19.88 13.21
CA GLU A 230 -5.76 20.14 13.21
C GLU A 230 -5.43 21.47 12.53
N THR A 231 -5.14 22.51 13.32
CA THR A 231 -4.57 23.75 12.82
C THR A 231 -3.14 23.53 12.36
N SER A 232 -2.93 23.45 11.04
CA SER A 232 -1.58 23.46 10.46
C SER A 232 -0.88 24.78 10.78
N GLU A 233 0.36 24.73 11.28
CA GLU A 233 1.13 25.95 11.53
C GLU A 233 1.43 26.66 10.20
N ILE A 234 0.98 27.93 10.08
CA ILE A 234 1.13 28.70 8.84
C ILE A 234 2.60 29.14 8.72
N VAL A 235 3.37 28.38 7.93
CA VAL A 235 4.74 28.72 7.56
C VAL A 235 4.73 30.02 6.77
N THR A 236 5.41 31.05 7.28
CA THR A 236 5.52 32.35 6.60
C THR A 236 6.55 32.31 5.49
N ASN A 237 6.33 33.07 4.41
CA ASN A 237 7.17 33.12 3.20
C ASN A 237 7.26 31.78 2.42
N LEU A 238 6.18 30.98 2.44
CA LEU A 238 6.09 29.74 1.68
C LEU A 238 6.02 30.00 0.17
N GLU A 239 7.00 29.53 -0.60
CA GLU A 239 6.95 29.54 -2.07
C GLU A 239 6.06 28.40 -2.59
N ILE A 240 5.34 28.66 -3.68
CA ILE A 240 4.58 27.64 -4.43
C ILE A 240 5.27 27.44 -5.77
N ILE A 241 5.77 26.22 -5.98
CA ILE A 241 6.47 25.82 -7.20
C ILE A 241 5.52 24.92 -8.00
N GLY A 242 4.98 25.42 -9.11
CA GLY A 242 4.15 24.61 -10.00
C GLY A 242 4.97 23.82 -11.03
N ALA A 243 4.59 22.58 -11.29
CA ALA A 243 5.25 21.70 -12.25
C ALA A 243 4.25 20.95 -13.13
N THR A 244 4.60 20.73 -14.40
CA THR A 244 3.77 20.06 -15.43
C THR A 244 4.40 18.78 -15.98
N GLU A 245 5.51 18.34 -15.36
CA GLU A 245 6.29 17.15 -15.68
C GLU A 245 6.72 16.47 -14.37
N PRO A 246 6.99 15.15 -14.33
CA PRO A 246 7.44 14.46 -13.12
C PRO A 246 8.61 15.16 -12.42
N THR A 247 8.32 15.77 -11.28
CA THR A 247 9.22 16.65 -10.51
C THR A 247 9.18 16.23 -9.06
N GLU A 248 10.27 16.41 -8.30
CA GLU A 248 10.31 16.32 -6.83
C GLU A 248 11.02 17.55 -6.26
N LEU A 249 10.65 17.93 -5.03
CA LEU A 249 11.13 19.14 -4.39
C LEU A 249 11.95 18.84 -3.14
N ILE A 250 13.14 19.43 -3.10
CA ILE A 250 13.95 19.59 -1.89
C ILE A 250 13.82 21.03 -1.43
N SER A 251 13.22 21.24 -0.26
CA SER A 251 13.18 22.54 0.42
C SER A 251 13.91 22.43 1.76
N THR A 252 14.87 23.32 2.02
CA THR A 252 15.53 23.46 3.33
C THR A 252 15.19 24.80 3.98
N ASP A 253 15.09 24.83 5.32
CA ASP A 253 14.96 26.06 6.12
C ASP A 253 16.32 26.79 6.16
N GLY A 254 16.59 27.61 5.15
CA GLY A 254 17.92 28.17 4.91
C GLY A 254 18.91 27.16 4.33
N PRO A 255 20.22 27.47 4.37
CA PRO A 255 21.29 26.57 3.92
C PRO A 255 21.26 25.20 4.65
N PRO A 256 21.71 24.11 4.01
CA PRO A 256 21.51 22.75 4.51
C PRO A 256 22.34 22.47 5.77
N ARG A 257 21.65 22.14 6.88
CA ARG A 257 22.25 21.84 8.20
C ARG A 257 22.53 20.34 8.30
N LEU A 258 23.79 19.95 8.13
CA LEU A 258 24.24 18.56 8.22
C LEU A 258 24.50 18.16 9.69
N THR A 259 23.81 17.12 10.15
CA THR A 259 23.93 16.54 11.50
C THR A 259 24.41 15.09 11.40
N PRO A 260 25.49 14.68 12.10
CA PRO A 260 26.05 13.33 11.98
C PRO A 260 25.25 12.27 12.72
N PHE A 261 25.27 11.04 12.21
CA PHE A 261 24.84 9.87 12.99
C PHE A 261 25.95 9.47 13.98
N PRO A 262 25.61 9.11 15.24
CA PRO A 262 26.61 8.64 16.21
C PRO A 262 27.35 7.39 15.72
N GLY A 263 28.67 7.48 15.54
CA GLY A 263 29.54 6.36 15.19
C GLY A 263 29.40 5.84 13.75
N ASN A 264 28.96 6.69 12.81
CA ASN A 264 28.71 6.33 11.41
C ASN A 264 29.11 7.48 10.48
N ASP A 265 29.69 7.17 9.31
CA ASP A 265 30.21 8.11 8.31
C ASP A 265 29.11 8.77 7.44
N LEU A 266 27.87 8.70 7.91
CA LEU A 266 26.71 9.41 7.38
C LEU A 266 26.37 10.64 8.23
N MET A 267 25.91 11.68 7.54
CA MET A 267 25.18 12.81 8.10
C MET A 267 23.79 12.88 7.45
N PHE A 268 22.80 13.44 8.14
CA PHE A 268 21.49 13.77 7.56
C PHE A 268 21.30 15.29 7.50
N VAL A 269 20.50 15.77 6.56
CA VAL A 269 20.08 17.18 6.53
C VAL A 269 18.93 17.35 7.53
N GLU A 270 19.14 18.13 8.59
CA GLU A 270 18.18 18.25 9.70
C GLU A 270 17.10 19.33 9.48
N ASN A 271 17.33 20.26 8.56
CA ASN A 271 16.44 21.40 8.29
C ASN A 271 15.59 21.22 7.03
N THR A 272 15.17 19.99 6.76
CA THR A 272 14.24 19.63 5.68
C THR A 272 13.42 18.43 6.13
N ASP A 273 12.19 18.33 5.64
CA ASP A 273 11.47 17.06 5.74
C ASP A 273 12.14 15.99 4.87
N SER A 274 12.70 16.35 3.71
CA SER A 274 13.16 15.40 2.69
C SER A 274 14.25 14.45 3.20
N ASP A 275 14.19 13.20 2.79
CA ASP A 275 15.05 12.13 3.32
C ASP A 275 16.41 12.12 2.62
N ILE A 276 17.25 13.08 3.04
CA ILE A 276 18.55 13.39 2.45
C ILE A 276 19.68 13.11 3.45
N LEU A 277 20.61 12.28 3.00
CA LEU A 277 21.86 11.96 3.68
C LEU A 277 23.05 12.56 2.92
N TYR A 278 24.17 12.73 3.61
CA TYR A 278 25.48 12.96 3.03
C TYR A 278 26.44 11.91 3.56
N GLU A 279 27.17 11.24 2.67
CA GLU A 279 28.12 10.19 3.00
C GLU A 279 29.55 10.70 2.77
N VAL A 280 30.39 10.58 3.80
CA VAL A 280 31.68 11.30 3.90
C VAL A 280 32.75 10.70 2.99
N ASP A 281 32.86 9.37 2.93
CA ASP A 281 33.91 8.66 2.19
C ASP A 281 33.83 8.87 0.68
N THR A 282 32.62 8.88 0.11
CA THR A 282 32.37 9.16 -1.31
C THR A 282 32.18 10.65 -1.59
N GLY A 283 31.91 11.45 -0.55
CA GLY A 283 31.66 12.89 -0.64
C GLY A 283 30.36 13.24 -1.38
N ARG A 284 29.29 12.47 -1.16
CA ARG A 284 28.05 12.55 -1.95
C ARG A 284 26.81 12.74 -1.08
N TYR A 285 25.85 13.46 -1.64
CA TYR A 285 24.47 13.46 -1.17
C TYR A 285 23.75 12.22 -1.70
N PHE A 286 22.94 11.62 -0.85
CA PHE A 286 21.99 10.57 -1.19
C PHE A 286 20.58 11.04 -0.79
N MET A 287 19.58 10.74 -1.58
CA MET A 287 18.18 11.10 -1.31
C MET A 287 17.27 9.91 -1.60
N MET A 288 16.29 9.70 -0.71
CA MET A 288 15.23 8.72 -0.91
C MET A 288 13.99 9.38 -1.54
N ILE A 289 13.46 8.79 -2.61
CA ILE A 289 12.16 9.16 -3.22
C ILE A 289 11.39 7.87 -3.51
N SER A 290 10.16 7.73 -2.99
CA SER A 290 9.27 6.59 -3.28
C SER A 290 9.94 5.22 -3.05
N GLY A 291 10.76 5.13 -1.98
CA GLY A 291 11.55 3.97 -1.57
C GLY A 291 12.88 3.73 -2.32
N ARG A 292 13.18 4.54 -3.35
CA ARG A 292 14.39 4.41 -4.18
C ARG A 292 15.46 5.41 -3.78
N TRP A 293 16.72 5.04 -3.97
CA TRP A 293 17.87 5.91 -3.65
C TRP A 293 18.47 6.57 -4.89
N TYR A 294 18.80 7.85 -4.73
CA TYR A 294 19.48 8.65 -5.73
C TYR A 294 20.71 9.31 -5.13
N GLN A 295 21.80 9.40 -5.90
CA GLN A 295 23.04 10.07 -5.49
C GLN A 295 23.39 11.27 -6.37
N ALA A 296 24.01 12.29 -5.77
CA ALA A 296 24.57 13.45 -6.44
C ALA A 296 25.79 14.02 -5.68
N LYS A 297 26.61 14.83 -6.37
CA LYS A 297 27.71 15.58 -5.72
C LYS A 297 27.25 16.90 -5.07
N LYS A 298 26.01 17.33 -5.33
CA LYS A 298 25.38 18.56 -4.84
C LYS A 298 23.87 18.33 -4.78
N LEU A 299 23.15 19.06 -3.92
CA LEU A 299 21.69 19.00 -3.84
C LEU A 299 21.01 19.43 -5.16
N THR A 300 21.65 20.32 -5.92
CA THR A 300 21.25 20.71 -7.29
C THR A 300 21.52 19.64 -8.37
N GLY A 301 21.98 18.45 -7.99
CA GLY A 301 22.26 17.36 -8.93
C GLY A 301 23.57 17.53 -9.73
N PRO A 302 23.67 16.90 -10.92
CA PRO A 302 22.70 15.94 -11.47
C PRO A 302 22.57 14.71 -10.56
N TRP A 303 21.34 14.21 -10.43
CA TRP A 303 21.02 13.02 -9.64
C TRP A 303 21.06 11.76 -10.51
N SER A 304 21.37 10.62 -9.88
CA SER A 304 21.47 9.32 -10.55
C SER A 304 21.03 8.20 -9.60
N HIS A 305 20.31 7.20 -10.10
CA HIS A 305 19.83 6.09 -9.27
C HIS A 305 20.97 5.28 -8.66
N VAL A 306 20.73 4.71 -7.48
CA VAL A 306 21.60 3.75 -6.81
C VAL A 306 20.76 2.51 -6.53
N LEU A 307 21.13 1.38 -7.12
CA LEU A 307 20.50 0.10 -6.78
C LEU A 307 20.68 -0.16 -5.28
N PRO A 308 19.67 -0.70 -4.56
CA PRO A 308 19.79 -0.98 -3.12
C PRO A 308 21.05 -1.78 -2.75
N THR A 309 21.43 -2.74 -3.61
CA THR A 309 22.65 -3.58 -3.48
C THR A 309 23.98 -2.85 -3.69
N GLN A 310 23.95 -1.58 -4.11
CA GLN A 310 25.12 -0.72 -4.37
C GLN A 310 25.24 0.44 -3.37
N LEU A 311 24.39 0.49 -2.33
CA LEU A 311 24.50 1.49 -1.27
C LEU A 311 25.82 1.35 -0.49
N PRO A 312 26.43 2.46 -0.03
CA PRO A 312 27.57 2.40 0.87
C PRO A 312 27.27 1.65 2.17
N LYS A 313 28.28 0.97 2.72
CA LYS A 313 28.13 0.09 3.91
C LYS A 313 27.60 0.82 5.14
N SER A 314 27.88 2.12 5.25
CA SER A 314 27.41 3.03 6.29
C SER A 314 25.88 3.10 6.40
N PHE A 315 25.14 2.81 5.33
CA PHE A 315 23.67 2.75 5.36
C PHE A 315 23.15 1.61 6.24
N ALA A 316 23.83 0.45 6.26
CA ALA A 316 23.43 -0.68 7.10
C ALA A 316 23.58 -0.38 8.61
N THR A 317 24.47 0.57 8.96
CA THR A 317 24.77 1.00 10.33
C THR A 317 24.01 2.27 10.76
N ILE A 318 22.97 2.70 10.03
CA ILE A 318 22.06 3.75 10.52
C ILE A 318 21.41 3.26 11.84
N PRO A 319 21.48 3.99 12.97
CA PRO A 319 20.93 3.50 14.24
C PRO A 319 19.38 3.37 14.21
N PRO A 320 18.81 2.25 14.71
CA PRO A 320 17.37 1.99 14.69
C PRO A 320 16.57 2.85 15.69
N ASP A 321 17.24 3.55 16.60
CA ASP A 321 16.68 4.51 17.55
C ASP A 321 16.85 5.98 17.10
N SER A 322 17.40 6.22 15.91
CA SER A 322 17.65 7.57 15.39
C SER A 322 16.40 8.24 14.81
N LYS A 323 16.44 9.57 14.67
CA LYS A 323 15.40 10.38 13.98
C LYS A 323 15.11 9.97 12.53
N LYS A 324 15.92 9.08 11.94
CA LYS A 324 15.83 8.62 10.56
C LYS A 324 15.85 7.08 10.48
N ALA A 325 15.34 6.40 11.52
CA ALA A 325 15.26 4.95 11.57
C ALA A 325 14.43 4.34 10.42
N ASP A 326 13.33 5.00 10.00
CA ASP A 326 12.49 4.53 8.88
C ASP A 326 13.25 4.31 7.57
N LEU A 327 14.35 5.05 7.33
CA LEU A 327 15.21 4.87 6.15
C LEU A 327 15.76 3.45 6.04
N ARG A 328 15.88 2.72 7.16
CA ARG A 328 16.36 1.34 7.21
C ARG A 328 15.44 0.37 6.46
N ALA A 329 14.15 0.70 6.28
CA ALA A 329 13.23 -0.08 5.43
C ALA A 329 13.60 -0.03 3.94
N SER A 330 14.34 1.00 3.52
CA SER A 330 14.89 1.15 2.17
C SER A 330 16.39 0.83 2.09
N VAL A 331 16.97 0.15 3.09
CA VAL A 331 18.36 -0.35 3.06
C VAL A 331 18.32 -1.88 3.13
N PRO A 332 18.80 -2.61 2.12
CA PRO A 332 18.64 -4.06 2.06
C PRO A 332 19.47 -4.76 3.14
N GLY A 333 18.92 -5.87 3.66
CA GLY A 333 19.59 -6.69 4.67
C GLY A 333 19.38 -6.24 6.12
N THR A 334 18.83 -5.04 6.36
CA THR A 334 18.32 -4.63 7.69
C THR A 334 17.16 -5.54 8.16
N VAL A 335 16.67 -5.34 9.37
CA VAL A 335 15.48 -6.07 9.88
C VAL A 335 14.23 -5.45 9.25
N GLU A 336 14.22 -4.13 9.18
CA GLU A 336 13.14 -3.26 8.74
C GLU A 336 12.84 -3.40 7.24
N ALA A 337 13.86 -3.56 6.40
CA ALA A 337 13.66 -3.84 4.97
C ALA A 337 13.13 -5.25 4.73
N LYS A 338 13.62 -6.24 5.49
CA LYS A 338 13.07 -7.61 5.47
C LYS A 338 11.61 -7.60 5.90
N GLU A 339 11.26 -6.84 6.94
CA GLU A 339 9.88 -6.71 7.41
C GLU A 339 8.97 -5.99 6.43
N ALA A 340 9.45 -4.92 5.77
CA ALA A 340 8.72 -4.28 4.70
C ALA A 340 8.46 -5.23 3.51
N VAL A 341 9.46 -6.04 3.13
CA VAL A 341 9.32 -7.07 2.08
C VAL A 341 8.48 -8.27 2.53
N LEU A 342 8.44 -8.59 3.84
CA LEU A 342 7.53 -9.56 4.44
C LEU A 342 6.07 -9.07 4.30
N ASP A 343 5.79 -7.86 4.80
CA ASP A 343 4.46 -7.21 4.71
C ASP A 343 3.97 -7.07 3.26
N ALA A 344 4.85 -6.67 2.33
CA ALA A 344 4.49 -6.38 0.93
C ALA A 344 3.95 -7.57 0.13
N GLN A 345 4.07 -8.80 0.64
CA GLN A 345 3.49 -10.00 0.02
C GLN A 345 2.46 -10.72 0.93
N VAL A 346 2.07 -10.14 2.07
CA VAL A 346 0.90 -10.61 2.82
C VAL A 346 -0.36 -10.15 2.08
N PRO A 347 -1.28 -11.04 1.69
CA PRO A 347 -2.50 -10.63 1.00
C PRO A 347 -3.56 -10.11 1.99
N GLU A 348 -4.21 -8.98 1.66
CA GLU A 348 -5.49 -8.58 2.25
C GLU A 348 -6.59 -9.42 1.58
N THR A 349 -7.26 -10.31 2.32
CA THR A 349 -8.23 -11.30 1.80
C THR A 349 -9.68 -10.99 2.18
N ALA A 350 -10.64 -11.33 1.30
CA ALA A 350 -12.08 -11.20 1.55
C ALA A 350 -12.90 -12.35 0.94
N ALA A 351 -14.00 -12.71 1.60
CA ALA A 351 -15.01 -13.63 1.07
C ALA A 351 -16.19 -12.83 0.50
N ILE A 352 -16.37 -12.88 -0.82
CA ILE A 352 -17.31 -12.05 -1.57
C ILE A 352 -18.52 -12.88 -1.98
N LYS A 353 -19.71 -12.59 -1.44
CA LYS A 353 -20.96 -13.21 -1.88
C LYS A 353 -21.34 -12.67 -3.27
N ARG A 354 -21.59 -13.57 -4.23
CA ARG A 354 -21.95 -13.22 -5.61
C ARG A 354 -23.29 -12.47 -5.73
N SER A 355 -24.15 -12.55 -4.72
CA SER A 355 -25.47 -11.88 -4.65
C SER A 355 -25.44 -10.47 -4.03
N GLU A 356 -24.37 -10.09 -3.33
CA GLU A 356 -24.24 -8.78 -2.67
C GLU A 356 -23.25 -7.85 -3.41
N ALA A 357 -22.27 -8.42 -4.12
CA ALA A 357 -21.32 -7.66 -4.92
C ALA A 357 -21.94 -7.22 -6.27
N THR A 358 -21.84 -5.92 -6.56
CA THR A 358 -22.29 -5.31 -7.82
C THR A 358 -21.23 -4.35 -8.34
N LEU A 359 -21.11 -4.24 -9.66
CA LEU A 359 -20.19 -3.32 -10.33
C LEU A 359 -20.88 -2.62 -11.49
N GLU A 360 -20.79 -1.29 -11.53
CA GLU A 360 -21.08 -0.47 -12.70
C GLU A 360 -19.76 0.09 -13.26
N VAL A 361 -19.56 -0.01 -14.58
CA VAL A 361 -18.41 0.59 -15.26
C VAL A 361 -18.89 1.66 -16.22
N ILE A 362 -18.67 2.91 -15.83
CA ILE A 362 -19.00 4.10 -16.62
C ILE A 362 -17.82 4.45 -17.53
N TYR A 363 -18.09 4.73 -18.80
CA TYR A 363 -17.11 5.14 -19.80
C TYR A 363 -17.39 6.56 -20.28
N ASP A 364 -16.34 7.29 -20.65
CA ASP A 364 -16.45 8.56 -21.37
C ASP A 364 -16.76 8.30 -22.85
N GLY A 365 -18.05 8.13 -23.15
CA GLY A 365 -18.59 7.76 -24.46
C GLY A 365 -18.63 6.24 -24.69
N GLU A 366 -18.32 5.81 -25.92
CA GLU A 366 -18.21 4.37 -26.21
C GLU A 366 -16.87 3.79 -25.76
N PRO A 367 -16.83 2.51 -25.31
CA PRO A 367 -15.62 1.90 -24.74
C PRO A 367 -14.45 1.84 -25.73
N LYS A 368 -13.30 2.39 -25.33
CA LYS A 368 -12.05 2.41 -26.09
C LYS A 368 -11.02 1.55 -25.36
N PHE A 369 -10.34 0.70 -26.12
CA PHE A 369 -9.34 -0.25 -25.63
C PHE A 369 -8.03 -0.09 -26.40
N GLU A 370 -6.92 -0.10 -25.68
CA GLU A 370 -5.57 -0.05 -26.25
C GLU A 370 -4.76 -1.27 -25.83
N ARG A 371 -3.84 -1.70 -26.70
CA ARG A 371 -3.02 -2.91 -26.50
C ARG A 371 -2.00 -2.69 -25.38
N ILE A 372 -1.99 -3.57 -24.38
CA ILE A 372 -0.88 -3.65 -23.42
C ILE A 372 0.35 -4.18 -24.19
N ALA A 373 1.38 -3.34 -24.32
CA ALA A 373 2.62 -3.68 -25.02
C ALA A 373 3.24 -4.98 -24.46
N GLY A 374 3.81 -5.81 -25.34
CA GLY A 374 4.38 -7.12 -24.99
C GLY A 374 3.37 -8.27 -24.86
N THR A 375 2.07 -8.00 -24.74
CA THR A 375 1.04 -9.02 -24.44
C THR A 375 -0.03 -9.16 -25.55
N THR A 376 -0.97 -10.08 -25.35
CA THR A 376 -2.21 -10.18 -26.15
C THR A 376 -3.37 -9.34 -25.60
N LEU A 377 -3.23 -8.77 -24.41
CA LEU A 377 -4.28 -8.07 -23.65
C LEU A 377 -4.55 -6.68 -24.22
N ASP A 378 -5.80 -6.22 -24.14
CA ASP A 378 -6.14 -4.80 -24.27
C ASP A 378 -6.68 -4.25 -22.94
N TYR A 379 -6.42 -2.99 -22.61
CA TYR A 379 -6.98 -2.31 -21.43
C TYR A 379 -7.87 -1.13 -21.85
N ALA A 380 -8.87 -0.82 -21.03
CA ALA A 380 -9.78 0.29 -21.29
C ALA A 380 -9.12 1.63 -20.95
N VAL A 381 -9.11 2.57 -21.90
CA VAL A 381 -8.50 3.89 -21.70
C VAL A 381 -9.48 4.90 -21.11
N ASN A 382 -10.75 4.89 -21.51
CA ASN A 382 -11.74 5.91 -21.20
C ASN A 382 -12.72 5.53 -20.08
N THR A 383 -12.21 4.95 -18.99
CA THR A 383 -12.95 4.71 -17.74
C THR A 383 -12.00 4.79 -16.54
N ALA A 384 -12.53 5.06 -15.36
CA ALA A 384 -11.79 5.07 -14.09
C ALA A 384 -11.58 3.66 -13.50
N THR A 385 -12.44 2.69 -13.83
CA THR A 385 -12.29 1.30 -13.39
C THR A 385 -11.20 0.62 -14.21
N SER A 386 -10.34 -0.18 -13.57
CA SER A 386 -9.33 -0.95 -14.33
C SER A 386 -10.00 -2.13 -15.03
N VAL A 387 -10.22 -2.00 -16.34
CA VAL A 387 -10.83 -3.03 -17.19
C VAL A 387 -9.86 -3.50 -18.26
N ILE A 388 -9.76 -4.81 -18.44
CA ILE A 388 -9.04 -5.47 -19.54
C ILE A 388 -9.99 -6.30 -20.40
N ARG A 389 -9.57 -6.57 -21.64
CA ARG A 389 -10.24 -7.45 -22.60
C ARG A 389 -9.33 -8.62 -22.92
N VAL A 390 -9.86 -9.83 -22.76
CA VAL A 390 -9.15 -11.10 -22.99
C VAL A 390 -10.07 -12.03 -23.78
N GLU A 391 -9.66 -12.44 -24.98
CA GLU A 391 -10.40 -13.36 -25.86
C GLU A 391 -11.89 -13.00 -26.07
N GLY A 392 -12.21 -11.71 -26.07
CA GLY A 392 -13.59 -11.20 -26.23
C GLY A 392 -14.43 -11.15 -24.95
N LYS A 393 -13.94 -11.72 -23.84
CA LYS A 393 -14.44 -11.42 -22.49
C LYS A 393 -13.83 -10.11 -21.98
N TYR A 394 -14.48 -9.53 -20.99
CA TYR A 394 -14.03 -8.33 -20.29
C TYR A 394 -13.88 -8.67 -18.81
N TYR A 395 -12.77 -8.25 -18.21
CA TYR A 395 -12.48 -8.45 -16.79
C TYR A 395 -12.19 -7.08 -16.15
N ALA A 396 -12.77 -6.81 -14.99
CA ALA A 396 -12.65 -5.54 -14.28
C ALA A 396 -12.21 -5.78 -12.84
N VAL A 397 -11.41 -4.87 -12.29
CA VAL A 397 -11.10 -4.83 -10.85
C VAL A 397 -11.70 -3.59 -10.23
N ASP A 398 -12.45 -3.79 -9.14
CA ASP A 398 -12.83 -2.74 -8.20
C ASP A 398 -12.63 -3.23 -6.75
N ASN A 399 -12.16 -2.35 -5.87
CA ASN A 399 -11.91 -2.60 -4.44
C ASN A 399 -11.15 -3.92 -4.11
N GLY A 400 -10.33 -4.44 -5.03
CA GLY A 400 -9.58 -5.69 -4.85
C GLY A 400 -10.36 -6.96 -5.21
N VAL A 401 -11.47 -6.84 -5.94
CA VAL A 401 -12.33 -7.94 -6.40
C VAL A 401 -12.34 -7.97 -7.93
N TRP A 402 -12.17 -9.16 -8.51
CA TRP A 402 -12.32 -9.38 -9.95
C TRP A 402 -13.80 -9.59 -10.33
N PHE A 403 -14.21 -8.94 -11.40
CA PHE A 403 -15.50 -9.11 -12.07
C PHE A 403 -15.29 -9.48 -13.54
N VAL A 404 -16.21 -10.25 -14.12
CA VAL A 404 -16.20 -10.67 -15.52
C VAL A 404 -17.52 -10.34 -16.21
N ALA A 405 -17.44 -10.01 -17.50
CA ALA A 405 -18.58 -9.73 -18.37
C ALA A 405 -18.33 -10.17 -19.82
N THR A 406 -19.41 -10.43 -20.56
CA THR A 406 -19.37 -10.69 -22.02
C THR A 406 -19.44 -9.42 -22.86
N LYS A 407 -19.56 -8.24 -22.22
CA LYS A 407 -19.65 -6.91 -22.84
C LYS A 407 -18.94 -5.88 -21.96
N PRO A 408 -18.36 -4.81 -22.53
CA PRO A 408 -17.58 -3.84 -21.77
C PRO A 408 -18.42 -3.03 -20.76
N LYS A 409 -19.73 -2.89 -20.99
CA LYS A 409 -20.68 -2.19 -20.11
C LYS A 409 -21.50 -3.16 -19.21
N GLY A 410 -21.02 -4.39 -19.02
CA GLY A 410 -21.70 -5.42 -18.23
C GLY A 410 -22.89 -6.11 -18.95
N PRO A 411 -23.72 -6.88 -18.22
CA PRO A 411 -23.71 -7.05 -16.77
C PRO A 411 -22.42 -7.71 -16.27
N TRP A 412 -21.97 -7.26 -15.10
CA TRP A 412 -20.79 -7.76 -14.41
C TRP A 412 -21.19 -8.76 -13.33
N VAL A 413 -20.43 -9.85 -13.22
CA VAL A 413 -20.54 -10.83 -12.12
C VAL A 413 -19.17 -11.04 -11.48
N VAL A 414 -19.11 -11.42 -10.21
CA VAL A 414 -17.83 -11.73 -9.54
C VAL A 414 -17.17 -12.91 -10.24
N SER A 415 -15.92 -12.74 -10.63
CA SER A 415 -15.13 -13.75 -11.36
C SER A 415 -14.57 -14.79 -10.39
N ASP A 416 -14.77 -16.06 -10.71
CA ASP A 416 -14.19 -17.22 -10.02
C ASP A 416 -12.81 -17.62 -10.57
N SER A 417 -12.40 -17.00 -11.68
CA SER A 417 -11.16 -17.26 -12.38
C SER A 417 -10.65 -15.99 -13.08
N VAL A 418 -9.34 -15.91 -13.30
CA VAL A 418 -8.65 -14.80 -13.98
C VAL A 418 -7.69 -15.42 -14.99
N PRO A 419 -7.57 -14.92 -16.24
CA PRO A 419 -6.63 -15.49 -17.22
C PRO A 419 -5.17 -15.30 -16.78
N ASP A 420 -4.36 -16.34 -16.90
CA ASP A 420 -2.95 -16.34 -16.44
C ASP A 420 -2.12 -15.20 -17.07
N SER A 421 -2.44 -14.82 -18.30
CA SER A 421 -1.81 -13.70 -19.03
C SER A 421 -1.94 -12.33 -18.37
N VAL A 422 -2.77 -12.19 -17.33
CA VAL A 422 -2.76 -11.03 -16.44
C VAL A 422 -1.42 -10.89 -15.69
N GLN A 423 -0.68 -11.98 -15.48
CA GLN A 423 0.68 -11.94 -14.96
C GLN A 423 1.72 -11.45 -15.99
N ASP A 424 1.40 -11.41 -17.29
CA ASP A 424 2.27 -10.85 -18.32
C ASP A 424 2.23 -9.32 -18.38
N ILE A 425 1.34 -8.65 -17.62
CA ILE A 425 1.24 -7.18 -17.67
C ILE A 425 2.55 -6.55 -17.16
N PRO A 426 3.24 -5.71 -17.96
CA PRO A 426 4.51 -5.09 -17.59
C PRO A 426 4.32 -3.78 -16.80
N PRO A 427 5.32 -3.31 -16.04
CA PRO A 427 5.24 -2.07 -15.24
C PRO A 427 5.13 -0.78 -16.06
N SER A 428 5.28 -0.85 -17.38
CA SER A 428 4.97 0.25 -18.30
C SER A 428 3.46 0.37 -18.60
N SER A 429 2.61 -0.49 -18.05
CA SER A 429 1.15 -0.45 -18.22
C SER A 429 0.45 0.32 -17.09
N PRO A 430 -0.48 1.26 -17.37
CA PRO A 430 -1.19 2.01 -16.33
C PRO A 430 -2.12 1.15 -15.45
N VAL A 431 -2.37 -0.10 -15.83
CA VAL A 431 -3.18 -1.08 -15.07
C VAL A 431 -2.31 -2.19 -14.46
N TYR A 432 -0.98 -2.04 -14.45
CA TYR A 432 -0.02 -3.03 -13.93
C TYR A 432 -0.37 -3.58 -12.54
N ASN A 433 -0.92 -2.74 -11.66
CA ASN A 433 -1.27 -3.11 -10.30
C ASN A 433 -2.33 -4.21 -10.20
N ILE A 434 -3.16 -4.46 -11.22
CA ILE A 434 -4.23 -5.47 -11.14
C ILE A 434 -3.70 -6.90 -11.09
N LYS A 435 -2.47 -7.17 -11.54
CA LYS A 435 -1.86 -8.52 -11.49
C LYS A 435 -1.64 -9.03 -10.06
N TYR A 436 -1.63 -8.12 -9.09
CA TYR A 436 -1.49 -8.39 -7.66
C TYR A 436 -2.82 -8.68 -6.96
N VAL A 437 -3.91 -8.88 -7.71
CA VAL A 437 -5.24 -9.26 -7.23
C VAL A 437 -5.55 -10.67 -7.70
N TYR A 438 -5.94 -11.54 -6.77
CA TYR A 438 -6.07 -12.97 -6.97
C TYR A 438 -7.48 -13.45 -6.60
N VAL A 439 -7.92 -14.51 -7.27
CA VAL A 439 -9.02 -15.37 -6.81
C VAL A 439 -8.38 -16.67 -6.32
N TYR A 440 -8.72 -17.09 -5.10
CA TYR A 440 -8.15 -18.28 -4.47
C TYR A 440 -9.04 -19.51 -4.61
N ASP A 441 -10.36 -19.34 -4.43
CA ASP A 441 -11.37 -20.39 -4.50
C ASP A 441 -12.77 -19.80 -4.77
N ALA A 442 -13.73 -20.61 -5.23
CA ALA A 442 -15.08 -20.17 -5.52
C ALA A 442 -16.16 -21.26 -5.38
N THR A 443 -17.19 -20.97 -4.59
CA THR A 443 -18.46 -21.72 -4.56
C THR A 443 -19.51 -21.07 -5.50
N PRO A 444 -20.70 -21.68 -5.67
CA PRO A 444 -21.82 -21.03 -6.36
C PRO A 444 -22.31 -19.73 -5.70
N GLU A 445 -22.11 -19.56 -4.38
CA GLU A 445 -22.58 -18.42 -3.59
C GLU A 445 -21.48 -17.41 -3.27
N VAL A 446 -20.23 -17.86 -3.06
CA VAL A 446 -19.12 -17.06 -2.52
C VAL A 446 -17.87 -17.23 -3.37
N VAL A 447 -17.09 -16.16 -3.55
CA VAL A 447 -15.75 -16.19 -4.14
C VAL A 447 -14.74 -15.68 -3.10
N TYR A 448 -13.67 -16.43 -2.87
CA TYR A 448 -12.57 -16.06 -1.99
C TYR A 448 -11.50 -15.33 -2.79
N VAL A 449 -11.31 -14.04 -2.50
CA VAL A 449 -10.38 -13.16 -3.23
C VAL A 449 -9.39 -12.50 -2.28
N GLY A 450 -8.36 -11.88 -2.83
CA GLY A 450 -7.53 -10.95 -2.08
C GLY A 450 -6.43 -10.35 -2.93
N TYR A 451 -5.70 -9.41 -2.37
CA TYR A 451 -4.60 -8.75 -3.07
C TYR A 451 -3.39 -8.54 -2.16
N THR A 452 -2.21 -8.66 -2.72
CA THR A 452 -0.98 -8.18 -2.08
C THR A 452 -0.83 -6.66 -2.24
N PRO A 453 -0.14 -5.94 -1.34
CA PRO A 453 0.11 -4.50 -1.42
C PRO A 453 0.57 -3.92 -2.78
N GLY A 454 1.10 -4.73 -3.71
CA GLY A 454 1.34 -4.32 -5.10
C GLY A 454 0.09 -3.82 -5.84
N TYR A 455 -1.11 -4.25 -5.45
CA TYR A 455 -2.36 -3.69 -5.98
C TYR A 455 -2.53 -2.21 -5.62
N THR A 456 -2.00 -1.78 -4.47
CA THR A 456 -1.96 -0.38 -4.02
C THR A 456 -0.60 0.30 -4.28
N GLY A 457 0.21 -0.26 -5.18
CA GLY A 457 1.45 0.36 -5.64
C GLY A 457 2.69 0.06 -4.81
N CYS A 458 2.63 -0.85 -3.82
CA CYS A 458 3.79 -1.27 -3.04
C CYS A 458 4.50 -2.46 -3.71
N TYR A 459 5.66 -2.23 -4.34
CA TYR A 459 6.41 -3.26 -5.05
C TYR A 459 7.69 -3.62 -4.30
N VAL A 460 8.10 -4.89 -4.34
CA VAL A 460 9.42 -5.31 -3.89
C VAL A 460 10.43 -4.98 -4.99
N HIS A 461 11.62 -4.50 -4.61
CA HIS A 461 12.73 -4.23 -5.52
C HIS A 461 14.05 -4.41 -4.77
N HIS A 462 14.81 -5.45 -5.13
CA HIS A 462 16.15 -5.76 -4.63
C HIS A 462 16.26 -5.82 -3.08
N GLY A 463 15.28 -6.47 -2.46
CA GLY A 463 15.25 -6.69 -1.00
C GLY A 463 14.83 -5.48 -0.16
N VAL A 464 14.24 -4.46 -0.79
CA VAL A 464 13.51 -3.35 -0.15
C VAL A 464 12.13 -3.17 -0.81
N VAL A 465 11.33 -2.21 -0.34
CA VAL A 465 10.05 -1.84 -0.98
C VAL A 465 10.12 -0.47 -1.63
N VAL A 466 9.40 -0.30 -2.74
CA VAL A 466 9.27 0.93 -3.51
C VAL A 466 7.80 1.22 -3.82
N TYR A 467 7.43 2.50 -3.91
CA TYR A 467 6.10 2.92 -4.32
C TYR A 467 6.07 3.22 -5.82
N GLY A 468 5.03 2.77 -6.53
CA GLY A 468 4.83 3.04 -7.94
C GLY A 468 5.87 2.38 -8.86
N THR A 469 5.59 2.33 -10.16
CA THR A 469 6.46 1.65 -11.14
C THR A 469 7.59 2.54 -11.66
N GLY A 470 7.56 3.85 -11.36
CA GLY A 470 8.48 4.87 -11.85
C GLY A 470 8.11 5.44 -13.23
N TYR A 471 7.29 4.72 -14.00
CA TYR A 471 6.80 5.18 -15.29
C TYR A 471 5.84 6.36 -15.14
N HIS A 472 5.88 7.28 -16.10
CA HIS A 472 4.78 8.22 -16.35
C HIS A 472 3.82 7.59 -17.35
N TYR A 473 2.52 7.59 -17.03
CA TYR A 473 1.47 7.07 -17.89
C TYR A 473 0.59 8.20 -18.39
N HIS A 474 0.04 8.06 -19.60
CA HIS A 474 -0.87 9.06 -20.13
C HIS A 474 -2.28 8.96 -19.50
N PRO A 475 -2.84 10.07 -18.99
CA PRO A 475 -4.21 10.12 -18.48
C PRO A 475 -5.23 10.08 -19.62
N TRP A 476 -6.48 9.81 -19.29
CA TRP A 476 -7.59 10.07 -20.20
C TRP A 476 -8.13 11.49 -20.01
N HIS A 477 -8.45 12.18 -21.10
CA HIS A 477 -9.22 13.41 -21.07
C HIS A 477 -10.16 13.51 -22.27
N HIS A 478 -11.47 13.65 -22.03
CA HIS A 478 -12.42 14.15 -23.02
C HIS A 478 -13.57 14.96 -22.37
N HIS A 479 -14.66 14.33 -21.94
CA HIS A 479 -15.63 14.98 -21.05
C HIS A 479 -15.18 14.86 -19.60
N TYR A 480 -14.59 13.72 -19.25
CA TYR A 480 -14.01 13.46 -17.94
C TYR A 480 -12.49 13.40 -18.05
N TYR A 481 -11.83 13.70 -16.94
CA TYR A 481 -10.41 13.43 -16.75
C TYR A 481 -10.25 12.20 -15.84
N TYR A 482 -9.51 11.19 -16.29
CA TYR A 482 -9.15 10.02 -15.48
C TYR A 482 -7.63 9.98 -15.30
N PRO A 483 -7.10 10.25 -14.08
CA PRO A 483 -5.68 10.17 -13.80
C PRO A 483 -5.18 8.72 -13.86
N ARG A 484 -3.86 8.56 -13.96
CA ARG A 484 -3.17 7.29 -13.77
C ARG A 484 -2.38 7.29 -12.46
N PRO A 485 -1.97 6.10 -11.94
CA PRO A 485 -1.15 6.03 -10.75
C PRO A 485 0.19 6.75 -10.96
N VAL A 486 0.51 7.73 -10.12
CA VAL A 486 1.77 8.49 -10.19
C VAL A 486 2.82 7.93 -9.24
N THR A 487 4.10 8.03 -9.60
CA THR A 487 5.23 7.60 -8.73
C THR A 487 5.97 8.79 -8.08
N TRP A 488 5.80 10.00 -8.61
CA TRP A 488 6.64 11.16 -8.32
C TRP A 488 5.82 12.43 -8.06
N GLY A 489 6.38 13.35 -7.29
CA GLY A 489 5.89 14.72 -7.04
C GLY A 489 5.07 14.90 -5.78
N TYR A 490 5.12 13.91 -4.88
CA TYR A 490 4.29 13.89 -3.67
C TYR A 490 5.06 13.34 -2.46
N SER A 491 6.39 13.50 -2.45
CA SER A 491 7.27 13.24 -1.30
C SER A 491 7.01 11.89 -0.62
N VAL A 492 6.79 10.84 -1.42
CA VAL A 492 6.23 9.56 -0.96
C VAL A 492 7.24 8.79 -0.11
N ARG A 493 6.84 8.41 1.09
CA ARG A 493 7.71 7.80 2.13
C ARG A 493 7.10 6.52 2.67
N TYR A 494 7.96 5.64 3.16
CA TYR A 494 7.56 4.43 3.87
C TYR A 494 7.97 4.51 5.34
N SER A 495 7.09 4.03 6.22
CA SER A 495 7.42 3.67 7.60
C SER A 495 6.93 2.25 7.88
N SER A 496 7.69 1.45 8.62
CA SER A 496 7.27 0.07 9.00
C SER A 496 6.05 0.03 9.94
N TYR A 497 5.66 1.17 10.52
CA TYR A 497 4.48 1.29 11.37
C TYR A 497 3.24 1.80 10.62
N TYR A 498 3.39 2.77 9.71
CA TYR A 498 2.26 3.41 9.00
C TYR A 498 2.11 2.96 7.53
N GLY A 499 3.11 2.30 6.95
CA GLY A 499 3.20 2.01 5.52
C GLY A 499 3.54 3.26 4.71
N TRP A 500 2.96 3.35 3.50
CA TRP A 500 3.16 4.49 2.60
C TRP A 500 2.39 5.74 3.04
N SER A 501 3.10 6.87 3.11
CA SER A 501 2.56 8.22 3.33
C SER A 501 2.98 9.17 2.20
N PHE A 502 2.24 10.28 2.06
CA PHE A 502 2.35 11.26 0.98
C PHE A 502 2.41 12.67 1.58
N GLY A 503 3.03 13.62 0.88
CA GLY A 503 3.15 15.02 1.27
C GLY A 503 3.50 15.93 0.08
N ILE A 504 3.83 17.21 0.32
CA ILE A 504 4.08 18.19 -0.76
C ILE A 504 5.32 19.08 -0.52
N SER A 505 6.30 18.58 0.26
CA SER A 505 7.50 19.28 0.76
C SER A 505 7.26 20.34 1.86
N PHE A 506 8.20 20.45 2.80
CA PHE A 506 8.28 21.38 3.94
C PHE A 506 7.13 21.34 4.98
N SER A 507 5.97 20.80 4.63
CA SER A 507 4.90 20.26 5.49
C SER A 507 3.74 19.83 4.57
N ASN A 508 2.50 19.83 5.06
CA ASN A 508 1.32 19.98 4.19
C ASN A 508 1.05 21.46 3.82
N GLY A 509 1.80 22.40 4.39
CA GLY A 509 1.58 23.83 4.22
C GLY A 509 0.14 24.23 4.58
N PRO A 510 -0.43 25.24 3.90
CA PRO A 510 -1.84 25.56 3.99
C PRO A 510 -2.70 24.71 3.03
N PHE A 511 -2.27 23.53 2.59
CA PHE A 511 -2.98 22.76 1.55
C PHE A 511 -3.51 21.41 2.05
N THR A 512 -4.83 21.31 2.13
CA THR A 512 -5.51 20.01 2.28
C THR A 512 -5.45 19.24 0.96
N VAL A 513 -4.57 18.24 0.87
CA VAL A 513 -4.44 17.35 -0.29
C VAL A 513 -5.35 16.12 -0.10
N TYR A 514 -6.24 15.87 -1.07
CA TYR A 514 -7.33 14.90 -0.93
C TYR A 514 -6.91 13.45 -1.26
N PHE A 515 -6.35 12.75 -0.26
CA PHE A 515 -5.98 11.34 -0.36
C PHE A 515 -7.19 10.39 -0.15
N GLY A 516 -8.03 10.25 -1.18
CA GLY A 516 -9.01 9.14 -1.30
C GLY A 516 -10.50 9.52 -1.33
N SER A 517 -10.84 10.79 -1.05
CA SER A 517 -12.16 11.35 -1.33
C SER A 517 -12.09 12.87 -1.37
N GLY A 518 -12.31 13.47 -2.55
CA GLY A 518 -12.25 14.93 -2.73
C GLY A 518 -13.04 15.43 -3.93
N TRP A 519 -13.85 16.45 -3.66
CA TRP A 519 -14.33 17.53 -4.54
C TRP A 519 -14.83 17.24 -5.96
N GLY A 520 -16.14 17.41 -6.14
CA GLY A 520 -16.79 17.54 -7.45
C GLY A 520 -17.18 16.22 -8.12
N SER A 521 -17.91 16.35 -9.23
CA SER A 521 -18.17 15.26 -10.15
C SER A 521 -17.30 15.46 -11.40
N PRO A 522 -16.57 14.44 -11.90
CA PRO A 522 -16.48 13.08 -11.35
C PRO A 522 -15.60 13.02 -10.09
N TYR A 523 -15.89 12.07 -9.19
CA TYR A 523 -15.07 11.80 -8.01
C TYR A 523 -13.62 11.47 -8.42
N TYR A 524 -12.65 12.32 -8.07
CA TYR A 524 -11.25 12.12 -8.41
C TYR A 524 -10.63 10.92 -7.66
N ARG A 525 -10.61 9.77 -8.34
CA ARG A 525 -9.95 8.52 -7.92
C ARG A 525 -8.83 8.17 -8.91
N GLY A 526 -7.81 7.44 -8.47
CA GLY A 526 -6.80 6.81 -9.34
C GLY A 526 -5.38 7.38 -9.28
N TRP A 527 -5.19 8.64 -8.86
CA TRP A 527 -3.86 9.27 -8.71
C TRP A 527 -2.88 8.41 -7.89
N TRP A 528 -3.36 7.80 -6.79
CA TRP A 528 -2.57 7.03 -5.82
C TRP A 528 -2.64 5.52 -6.07
N GLY A 529 -3.12 5.11 -7.24
CA GLY A 529 -3.67 3.77 -7.45
C GLY A 529 -5.08 3.61 -6.85
N PRO A 530 -5.55 2.37 -6.68
CA PRO A 530 -6.86 2.07 -6.12
C PRO A 530 -6.89 2.22 -4.59
N PRO A 531 -8.08 2.45 -4.00
CA PRO A 531 -8.24 2.41 -2.55
C PRO A 531 -8.03 0.99 -2.01
N ARG A 532 -7.51 0.89 -0.77
CA ARG A 532 -7.58 -0.35 0.01
C ARG A 532 -9.03 -0.71 0.32
N TYR A 533 -9.34 -2.00 0.25
CA TYR A 533 -10.54 -2.59 0.82
C TYR A 533 -10.65 -2.21 2.31
N ARG A 534 -11.82 -1.72 2.71
CA ARG A 534 -12.13 -1.38 4.10
C ARG A 534 -13.37 -2.18 4.50
N PRO A 535 -13.22 -3.33 5.18
CA PRO A 535 -14.38 -4.11 5.61
C PRO A 535 -15.25 -3.28 6.58
N PRO A 536 -16.58 -3.41 6.53
CA PRO A 536 -17.49 -2.58 7.31
C PRO A 536 -17.49 -2.98 8.80
N TYR A 537 -16.52 -2.48 9.56
CA TYR A 537 -16.42 -2.67 11.01
C TYR A 537 -16.57 -1.36 11.81
N TYR A 538 -17.25 -1.49 12.94
CA TYR A 538 -17.60 -0.41 13.85
C TYR A 538 -16.36 0.11 14.59
N ARG A 539 -16.02 1.40 14.46
CA ARG A 539 -14.85 1.99 15.16
C ARG A 539 -15.06 2.03 16.68
N PRO A 540 -14.18 1.43 17.50
CA PRO A 540 -14.01 1.84 18.89
C PRO A 540 -13.36 3.24 18.96
N PRO A 541 -13.53 4.01 20.04
CA PRO A 541 -12.89 5.32 20.18
C PRO A 541 -11.37 5.18 20.33
N HIS A 542 -10.62 5.97 19.57
CA HIS A 542 -9.16 6.07 19.69
C HIS A 542 -8.75 6.63 21.06
N HIS A 543 -7.68 6.09 21.67
CA HIS A 543 -6.63 6.81 22.42
C HIS A 543 -5.66 5.82 23.12
N ARG A 544 -4.34 6.00 22.94
CA ARG A 544 -3.33 5.75 23.99
C ARG A 544 -2.22 6.82 23.88
N PRO A 545 -1.54 7.20 24.99
CA PRO A 545 -0.79 8.46 25.06
C PRO A 545 0.73 8.29 24.91
N ASN A 546 1.42 9.41 24.72
CA ASN A 546 2.89 9.48 24.63
C ASN A 546 3.61 8.90 25.86
N HIS A 547 4.51 7.95 25.63
CA HIS A 547 5.48 7.50 26.63
C HIS A 547 6.61 8.53 26.82
N ARG A 548 6.40 9.51 27.70
CA ARG A 548 7.51 10.26 28.33
C ARG A 548 7.61 9.89 29.80
N ALA A 549 8.75 9.36 30.21
CA ALA A 549 9.05 9.11 31.60
C ALA A 549 9.18 10.45 32.35
N ILE A 550 8.31 10.69 33.32
CA ILE A 550 8.40 11.82 34.26
C ILE A 550 8.57 11.24 35.66
N VAL A 551 9.66 11.61 36.31
CA VAL A 551 9.97 11.20 37.69
C VAL A 551 8.98 11.88 38.64
N LEU A 552 8.26 11.09 39.45
CA LEU A 552 7.35 11.61 40.47
C LEU A 552 8.10 11.92 41.78
N PRO A 553 8.16 13.19 42.24
CA PRO A 553 8.58 13.49 43.60
C PRO A 553 7.44 13.18 44.59
N VAL A 554 7.75 12.47 45.68
CA VAL A 554 6.76 12.10 46.71
C VAL A 554 6.65 13.19 47.78
N VAL A 555 5.49 13.85 47.88
CA VAL A 555 5.06 14.63 49.07
C VAL A 555 3.56 14.43 49.30
N ALA A 556 3.11 14.32 50.56
CA ALA A 556 1.71 14.06 50.95
C ALA A 556 1.03 15.29 51.61
N GLY A 557 -0.31 15.47 51.46
CA GLY A 557 -0.94 16.79 51.67
C GLY A 557 -2.40 16.94 52.16
N ARG A 558 -3.08 15.93 52.74
CA ARG A 558 -4.37 16.07 53.50
C ARG A 558 -5.64 16.53 52.71
N ARG A 559 -6.73 16.83 53.44
CA ARG A 559 -8.17 16.86 53.04
C ARG A 559 -8.84 18.23 53.36
N THR A 560 -10.12 18.36 52.95
CA THR A 560 -11.16 19.37 53.32
C THR A 560 -11.09 20.70 52.53
N GLY A 561 -12.19 21.35 52.14
CA GLY A 561 -13.62 21.03 52.30
C GLY A 561 -14.53 21.90 51.40
N ALA A 562 -15.83 21.61 51.33
CA ALA A 562 -16.88 22.31 50.55
C ALA A 562 -17.88 23.01 51.52
N PRO A 563 -18.99 23.70 51.11
CA PRO A 563 -19.60 23.85 49.77
C PRO A 563 -20.14 25.29 49.46
N HIS A 564 -21.24 25.37 48.67
CA HIS A 564 -22.05 26.54 48.22
C HIS A 564 -21.57 27.22 46.92
N SER A 565 -22.43 27.51 45.91
CA SER A 565 -23.87 27.25 45.75
C SER A 565 -24.37 27.23 44.28
N PHE A 566 -25.13 26.19 43.91
CA PHE A 566 -26.10 26.13 42.79
C PHE A 566 -27.46 26.76 43.25
N PRO A 567 -28.57 26.84 42.45
CA PRO A 567 -28.83 26.29 41.09
C PRO A 567 -29.55 27.20 40.07
N ALA A 568 -29.61 26.73 38.82
CA ALA A 568 -30.81 26.85 37.96
C ALA A 568 -30.81 25.68 36.94
N MET A 569 -31.89 24.89 36.86
CA MET A 569 -31.97 23.70 36.00
C MET A 569 -33.42 23.39 35.58
N VAL A 570 -33.73 23.53 34.29
CA VAL A 570 -34.87 22.92 33.59
C VAL A 570 -34.38 22.67 32.15
N ALA A 571 -34.12 21.47 31.63
CA ALA A 571 -34.62 20.11 31.86
C ALA A 571 -35.96 19.79 31.17
N CYS A 572 -35.88 19.15 30.00
CA CYS A 572 -36.78 18.06 29.65
C CYS A 572 -36.07 17.06 28.72
N MET A 573 -36.06 15.78 29.09
CA MET A 573 -35.69 14.67 28.21
C MET A 573 -36.96 13.92 27.81
N THR A 574 -37.01 13.38 26.60
CA THR A 574 -37.42 11.97 26.33
C THR A 574 -37.24 11.65 24.85
N GLY A 575 -36.84 10.44 24.45
CA GLY A 575 -36.46 9.31 25.31
C GLY A 575 -35.83 8.15 24.53
N CYS A 576 -35.37 7.14 25.27
CA CYS A 576 -35.05 5.82 24.72
C CYS A 576 -36.36 5.03 24.45
N PRO A 577 -36.29 3.86 23.80
CA PRO A 577 -36.12 2.67 24.63
C PRO A 577 -34.95 1.78 24.20
N ALA A 578 -34.35 1.09 25.17
CA ALA A 578 -33.37 0.04 24.91
C ALA A 578 -34.07 -1.31 24.72
N VAL A 579 -33.54 -2.15 23.82
CA VAL A 579 -33.82 -3.59 23.79
C VAL A 579 -32.51 -4.33 23.98
N ARG A 580 -32.43 -5.16 25.02
CA ARG A 580 -31.38 -6.18 25.15
C ARG A 580 -31.77 -7.38 24.30
N VAL A 581 -30.82 -7.89 23.53
CA VAL A 581 -30.60 -9.34 23.45
C VAL A 581 -29.20 -9.59 24.01
N GLY A 582 -29.03 -10.61 24.84
CA GLY A 582 -27.76 -10.88 25.48
C GLY A 582 -27.54 -12.36 25.74
N THR A 583 -26.39 -12.85 25.32
CA THR A 583 -25.90 -14.21 25.57
C THR A 583 -24.68 -14.12 26.50
N LYS A 584 -24.89 -14.34 27.80
CA LYS A 584 -23.79 -14.63 28.73
C LYS A 584 -23.26 -16.05 28.49
N PRO A 585 -21.99 -16.35 28.81
CA PRO A 585 -21.40 -17.66 28.57
C PRO A 585 -22.12 -18.76 29.38
N ALA A 586 -22.27 -19.93 28.78
CA ALA A 586 -22.84 -21.09 29.43
C ALA A 586 -21.86 -21.64 30.50
N ARG A 587 -22.32 -21.76 31.74
CA ARG A 587 -21.70 -22.65 32.74
C ARG A 587 -22.40 -24.00 32.68
N LEU A 588 -21.60 -25.07 32.73
CA LEU A 588 -22.07 -26.44 32.88
C LEU A 588 -22.87 -26.60 34.20
N PRO A 589 -24.00 -27.32 34.20
CA PRO A 589 -24.65 -27.74 35.44
C PRO A 589 -23.85 -28.89 36.08
N GLY A 590 -23.46 -28.74 37.34
CA GLY A 590 -22.66 -29.74 38.05
C GLY A 590 -23.47 -30.77 38.83
N ARG A 591 -22.91 -31.98 38.91
CA ARG A 591 -22.96 -32.87 40.07
C ARG A 591 -21.59 -33.53 40.24
#